data_AF-A0A067NEX8-F1
#
_entry.id   AF-A0A067NEX8-F1
#
_cell.length_a   1.000
_cell.length_b   1.000
_cell.length_c   1.000
_cell.angle_alpha   90.00
_cell.angle_beta   90.00
_cell.angle_gamma   90.00
#
_symmetry.space_group_name_H-M   'P 1'
#
loop_
_entity.id
_entity.type
_entity.pdbx_description
1 polymer ?
#
loop_
_entity_poly.entity_id
_entity_poly.type
_entity_poly.pdbx_seq_one_letter_code
_entity_poly.pdbx_strand_id
1 'polypeptide(L)'
;MAAQSSQDPHPPIHQPHQPPSLSTIHESLGAILANQEQMSTQYSVFDARLRTLEKENFGPRVAAQSRGGSYPRRGRNLSAKRAHLRRGRGGGDPAVSRPNAGPDTDPDEDAELEDLGSDPKLLSEVAKEARKVLQSRQKAKFRELCGVKGKAWPRPGEVRRNLETNEVYLAPDFEADVTTDVNMGVIIRVAQKTYEDLEPWDNRPAALKSLDFIWNQSTIEKFAKTSFRTFKRQYEANVNVAKAEAEQIRQRTTRWLQRRKDKCERLLLGVPTFFQRHDLDPTPFIVQEHMSDEASGPEDDTEEHAAWKLRMAAYKGMDDVDESDDIARLTFTEVIWPEWRSAEFQLSNIFHELDTIQWDMRNAKEKARFKTLRVTDSGRSSARPPLAAPYDFGIDKVWFETHGKSAGNAVLVEDWFTYGNPPGFGVVDGDCGGESGDEGQRYEQNENCPDGLGDDEQ
;
A
#
# COMPACT_ATOMS: atom_id res chain seq x y z
N MET A 1 82.98 -19.93 -4.76
CA MET A 1 83.19 -18.64 -5.43
C MET A 1 82.40 -18.61 -6.73
N ALA A 2 81.31 -17.84 -6.76
CA ALA A 2 80.69 -17.20 -7.93
C ALA A 2 79.32 -16.66 -7.45
N ALA A 3 79.29 -15.38 -7.05
CA ALA A 3 78.07 -14.69 -6.66
C ALA A 3 77.37 -14.16 -7.92
N GLN A 4 76.10 -14.50 -8.10
CA GLN A 4 75.24 -13.96 -9.15
C GLN A 4 74.63 -12.65 -8.65
N SER A 5 74.87 -11.57 -9.41
CA SER A 5 74.35 -10.22 -9.19
C SER A 5 73.02 -10.09 -9.95
N SER A 6 71.92 -9.88 -9.21
CA SER A 6 70.58 -9.60 -9.74
C SER A 6 70.47 -8.09 -10.02
N GLN A 7 70.19 -7.71 -11.27
CA GLN A 7 69.87 -6.32 -11.66
C GLN A 7 68.34 -6.15 -11.63
N ASP A 8 67.86 -5.25 -10.77
CA ASP A 8 66.47 -4.82 -10.73
C ASP A 8 66.16 -3.84 -11.89
N PRO A 9 64.99 -3.95 -12.56
CA PRO A 9 64.58 -3.00 -13.58
C PRO A 9 64.04 -1.70 -12.96
N HIS A 10 64.53 -0.56 -13.47
CA HIS A 10 64.07 0.78 -13.08
C HIS A 10 62.60 1.02 -13.47
N PRO A 11 61.83 1.74 -12.63
CA PRO A 11 60.45 2.11 -12.94
C PRO A 11 60.37 3.15 -14.08
N PRO A 12 59.27 3.14 -14.87
CA PRO A 12 59.09 4.04 -15.99
C PRO A 12 58.99 5.49 -15.52
N ILE A 13 59.76 6.35 -16.19
CA ILE A 13 59.76 7.80 -15.99
C ILE A 13 58.37 8.34 -16.34
N HIS A 14 57.66 8.85 -15.33
CA HIS A 14 56.38 9.54 -15.50
C HIS A 14 56.56 10.72 -16.48
N GLN A 15 55.92 10.63 -17.65
CA GLN A 15 55.80 11.77 -18.55
C GLN A 15 54.91 12.83 -17.88
N PRO A 16 55.34 14.11 -17.90
CA PRO A 16 54.53 15.19 -17.35
C PRO A 16 53.24 15.34 -18.16
N HIS A 17 52.09 15.19 -17.49
CA HIS A 17 50.77 15.45 -18.07
C HIS A 17 50.75 16.88 -18.61
N GLN A 18 50.63 17.00 -19.94
CA GLN A 18 50.36 18.30 -20.56
C GLN A 18 48.98 18.78 -20.11
N PRO A 19 48.85 20.03 -19.66
CA PRO A 19 47.56 20.58 -19.29
C PRO A 19 46.64 20.57 -20.51
N PRO A 20 45.33 20.29 -20.34
CA PRO A 20 44.37 20.30 -21.42
C PRO A 20 44.38 21.67 -22.11
N SER A 21 44.34 21.65 -23.45
CA SER A 21 44.29 22.88 -24.23
C SER A 21 43.05 23.71 -23.86
N LEU A 22 43.16 25.03 -23.96
CA LEU A 22 42.03 25.95 -23.74
C LEU A 22 40.81 25.61 -24.61
N SER A 23 41.01 25.04 -25.81
CA SER A 23 39.92 24.57 -26.67
C SER A 23 39.13 23.42 -26.03
N THR A 24 39.82 22.46 -25.42
CA THR A 24 39.21 21.30 -24.74
C THR A 24 38.41 21.75 -23.52
N ILE A 25 38.89 22.76 -22.81
CA ILE A 25 38.17 23.35 -21.67
C ILE A 25 36.90 24.08 -22.15
N HIS A 26 36.97 24.83 -23.25
CA HIS A 26 35.81 25.52 -23.82
C HIS A 26 34.73 24.56 -24.33
N GLU A 27 35.11 23.47 -25.00
CA GLU A 27 34.16 22.44 -25.45
C GLU A 27 33.48 21.74 -24.27
N SER A 28 34.26 21.40 -23.23
CA SER A 28 33.73 20.80 -22.00
C SER A 28 32.73 21.74 -21.28
N LEU A 29 33.04 23.03 -21.18
CA LEU A 29 32.12 24.02 -20.60
C LEU A 29 30.84 24.19 -21.44
N GLY A 30 30.95 24.14 -22.77
CA GLY A 30 29.78 24.17 -23.66
C GLY A 30 28.86 22.96 -23.45
N ALA A 31 29.42 21.76 -23.33
CA ALA A 31 28.65 20.54 -23.06
C ALA A 31 27.99 20.56 -21.66
N ILE A 32 28.65 21.13 -20.66
CA ILE A 32 28.09 21.30 -19.31
C ILE A 32 26.90 22.27 -19.34
N LEU A 33 27.01 23.40 -20.05
CA LEU A 33 25.92 24.37 -20.18
C LEU A 33 24.71 23.80 -20.93
N ALA A 34 24.94 23.07 -22.03
CA ALA A 34 23.86 22.41 -22.78
C ALA A 34 23.12 21.36 -21.92
N ASN A 35 23.85 20.58 -21.12
CA ASN A 35 23.24 19.63 -20.17
C ASN A 35 22.42 20.35 -19.08
N GLN A 36 22.89 21.51 -18.61
CA GLN A 36 22.18 22.29 -17.60
C GLN A 36 20.86 22.87 -18.15
N GLU A 37 20.85 23.34 -19.40
CA GLU A 37 19.62 23.81 -20.08
C GLU A 37 18.65 22.66 -20.37
N GLN A 38 19.14 21.48 -20.75
CA GLN A 38 18.29 20.31 -20.94
C GLN A 38 17.62 19.87 -19.62
N MET A 39 18.37 19.87 -18.52
CA MET A 39 17.85 19.56 -17.19
C MET A 39 16.82 20.58 -16.72
N SER A 40 17.07 21.89 -16.90
CA SER A 40 16.12 22.94 -16.51
C SER A 40 14.81 22.85 -17.31
N THR A 41 14.89 22.50 -18.59
CA THR A 41 13.73 22.27 -19.45
C THR A 41 12.92 21.07 -18.98
N GLN A 42 13.58 19.96 -18.63
CA GLN A 42 12.92 18.77 -18.08
C GLN A 42 12.23 19.07 -16.74
N TYR A 43 12.90 19.82 -15.85
CA TYR A 43 12.29 20.25 -14.59
C TYR A 43 11.08 21.16 -14.81
N SER A 44 11.15 22.10 -15.75
CA SER A 44 10.02 22.98 -16.09
C SER A 44 8.80 22.21 -16.61
N VAL A 45 9.02 21.21 -17.49
CA VAL A 45 7.95 20.34 -17.99
C VAL A 45 7.35 19.50 -16.87
N PHE A 46 8.19 18.97 -15.97
CA PHE A 46 7.74 18.21 -14.80
C PHE A 46 6.93 19.08 -13.83
N ASP A 47 7.40 20.29 -13.52
CA ASP A 47 6.75 21.23 -12.61
C ASP A 47 5.42 21.75 -13.19
N ALA A 48 5.36 22.01 -14.49
CA ALA A 48 4.13 22.33 -15.20
C ALA A 48 3.11 21.16 -15.12
N ARG A 49 3.57 19.91 -15.27
CA ARG A 49 2.70 18.73 -15.18
C ARG A 49 2.20 18.50 -13.75
N LEU A 50 3.04 18.72 -12.74
CA LEU A 50 2.66 18.71 -11.32
C LEU A 50 1.59 19.79 -11.02
N ARG A 51 1.80 21.02 -11.48
CA ARG A 51 0.79 22.09 -11.31
C ARG A 51 -0.51 21.82 -12.05
N THR A 52 -0.45 21.08 -13.16
CA THR A 52 -1.66 20.65 -13.88
C THR A 52 -2.41 19.59 -13.08
N LEU A 53 -1.70 18.62 -12.51
CA LEU A 53 -2.26 17.61 -11.60
C LEU A 53 -2.83 18.22 -10.32
N GLU A 54 -2.19 19.26 -9.78
CA GLU A 54 -2.68 20.01 -8.63
C GLU A 54 -3.93 20.82 -8.99
N LYS A 55 -3.94 21.57 -10.10
CA LYS A 55 -5.12 22.32 -10.55
C LYS A 55 -6.32 21.42 -10.88
N GLU A 56 -6.08 20.23 -11.42
CA GLU A 56 -7.16 19.25 -11.68
C GLU A 56 -7.70 18.60 -10.39
N ASN A 57 -7.00 18.69 -9.26
CA ASN A 57 -7.45 18.21 -7.96
C ASN A 57 -8.26 19.22 -7.14
N PHE A 58 -8.26 20.52 -7.51
CA PHE A 58 -8.89 21.60 -6.74
C PHE A 58 -10.09 22.30 -7.42
N GLY A 59 -10.60 21.80 -8.55
CA GLY A 59 -11.86 22.26 -9.13
C GLY A 59 -13.10 21.62 -8.48
N PRO A 60 -14.28 22.28 -8.50
CA PRO A 60 -15.52 21.70 -7.99
C PRO A 60 -15.83 20.42 -8.77
N ARG A 61 -15.84 19.29 -8.07
CA ARG A 61 -16.15 17.96 -8.62
C ARG A 61 -17.62 17.88 -9.02
N VAL A 62 -17.96 18.45 -10.18
CA VAL A 62 -19.02 17.89 -11.02
C VAL A 62 -18.56 16.48 -11.37
N ALA A 63 -19.45 15.49 -11.26
CA ALA A 63 -19.18 14.07 -11.41
C ALA A 63 -18.50 13.73 -12.77
N ALA A 64 -17.19 13.94 -12.84
CA ALA A 64 -16.36 13.61 -13.97
C ALA A 64 -15.88 12.17 -13.79
N GLN A 65 -16.41 11.32 -14.65
CA GLN A 65 -15.88 10.00 -14.94
C GLN A 65 -14.35 10.07 -15.00
N SER A 66 -13.73 9.24 -14.16
CA SER A 66 -12.35 8.77 -14.24
C SER A 66 -11.72 8.92 -15.63
N ARG A 67 -10.90 9.96 -15.81
CA ARG A 67 -9.87 10.01 -16.87
C ARG A 67 -8.58 9.31 -16.41
N GLY A 68 -8.73 8.10 -15.87
CA GLY A 68 -7.67 7.09 -15.92
C GLY A 68 -7.74 6.45 -17.31
N GLY A 69 -6.62 6.41 -18.03
CA GLY A 69 -6.55 5.87 -19.38
C GLY A 69 -7.29 4.54 -19.55
N SER A 70 -8.06 4.40 -20.63
CA SER A 70 -8.60 3.16 -21.21
C SER A 70 -9.04 2.00 -20.27
N TYR A 71 -9.52 2.29 -19.05
CA TYR A 71 -10.13 1.30 -18.17
C TYR A 71 -11.66 1.07 -18.29
N PRO A 72 -12.45 1.71 -19.19
CA PRO A 72 -13.91 1.80 -18.98
C PRO A 72 -14.69 0.49 -19.20
N ARG A 73 -14.05 -0.67 -19.36
CA ARG A 73 -14.73 -1.97 -19.53
C ARG A 73 -14.27 -3.11 -18.62
N ARG A 74 -13.11 -2.98 -17.94
CA ARG A 74 -12.57 -4.06 -17.10
C ARG A 74 -13.16 -3.97 -15.70
N GLY A 75 -13.95 -4.98 -15.31
CA GLY A 75 -14.67 -4.98 -14.04
C GLY A 75 -16.14 -4.57 -14.12
N ARG A 76 -16.81 -4.81 -15.25
CA ARG A 76 -18.27 -4.68 -15.40
C ARG A 76 -19.04 -5.44 -14.29
N ASN A 77 -18.41 -6.48 -13.73
CA ASN A 77 -18.93 -7.28 -12.63
C ASN A 77 -18.30 -6.97 -11.26
N LEU A 78 -17.51 -5.88 -11.08
CA LEU A 78 -16.86 -5.58 -9.79
C LEU A 78 -17.87 -5.48 -8.63
N SER A 79 -19.04 -4.90 -8.87
CA SER A 79 -20.11 -4.84 -7.87
C SER A 79 -20.60 -6.25 -7.52
N ALA A 80 -20.86 -7.10 -8.53
CA ALA A 80 -21.29 -8.48 -8.36
C ALA A 80 -20.22 -9.35 -7.67
N LYS A 81 -18.94 -9.22 -8.05
CA LYS A 81 -17.80 -9.90 -7.42
C LYS A 81 -17.63 -9.46 -5.97
N ARG A 82 -17.72 -8.16 -5.68
CA ARG A 82 -17.71 -7.65 -4.29
C ARG A 82 -18.91 -8.16 -3.50
N ALA A 83 -20.09 -8.23 -4.10
CA ALA A 83 -21.28 -8.80 -3.46
C ALA A 83 -21.11 -10.30 -3.18
N HIS A 84 -20.51 -11.06 -4.10
CA HIS A 84 -20.21 -12.47 -3.89
C HIS A 84 -19.21 -12.68 -2.75
N LEU A 85 -18.12 -11.91 -2.69
CA LEU A 85 -17.16 -11.98 -1.58
C LEU A 85 -17.80 -11.62 -0.23
N ARG A 86 -18.85 -10.79 -0.23
CA ARG A 86 -19.63 -10.46 0.97
C ARG A 86 -20.60 -11.59 1.35
N ARG A 87 -21.22 -12.28 0.39
CA ARG A 87 -22.17 -13.38 0.67
C ARG A 87 -21.51 -14.61 1.32
N GLY A 88 -20.23 -14.86 1.05
CA GLY A 88 -19.46 -15.93 1.72
C GLY A 88 -19.05 -15.60 3.16
N ARG A 89 -19.25 -14.35 3.63
CA ARG A 89 -18.93 -13.88 4.98
C ARG A 89 -20.23 -13.46 5.67
N GLY A 90 -20.86 -14.39 6.39
CA GLY A 90 -21.96 -14.21 7.35
C GLY A 90 -22.70 -12.86 7.33
N GLY A 91 -23.97 -12.91 6.90
CA GLY A 91 -24.88 -11.79 6.64
C GLY A 91 -24.75 -10.58 7.58
N GLY A 92 -24.52 -9.42 6.97
CA GLY A 92 -24.76 -8.11 7.56
C GLY A 92 -25.75 -7.34 6.69
N ASP A 93 -26.73 -6.73 7.34
CA ASP A 93 -27.87 -6.04 6.71
C ASP A 93 -27.47 -4.99 5.66
N PRO A 94 -28.30 -4.80 4.62
CA PRO A 94 -28.05 -3.82 3.57
C PRO A 94 -28.18 -2.40 4.13
N ALA A 95 -27.12 -1.61 3.91
CA ALA A 95 -27.08 -0.19 4.25
C ALA A 95 -28.12 0.61 3.44
N VAL A 96 -28.98 1.33 4.16
CA VAL A 96 -29.97 2.28 3.62
C VAL A 96 -29.23 3.45 2.96
N SER A 97 -29.41 3.62 1.65
CA SER A 97 -28.94 4.79 0.90
C SER A 97 -29.81 6.01 1.21
N ARG A 98 -29.19 7.11 1.66
CA ARG A 98 -29.82 8.43 1.71
C ARG A 98 -29.56 9.18 0.39
N PRO A 99 -30.54 9.96 -0.11
CA PRO A 99 -30.37 10.75 -1.32
C PRO A 99 -29.52 12.00 -1.05
N ASN A 100 -28.74 12.36 -2.06
CA ASN A 100 -27.78 13.46 -2.10
C ASN A 100 -28.53 14.74 -2.51
N ALA A 101 -28.49 15.78 -1.67
CA ALA A 101 -28.97 17.12 -2.03
C ALA A 101 -27.80 17.92 -2.63
N GLY A 102 -28.01 18.50 -3.81
CA GLY A 102 -27.02 19.31 -4.51
C GLY A 102 -26.87 20.72 -3.91
N PRO A 103 -25.77 21.44 -4.21
CA PRO A 103 -25.57 22.80 -3.74
C PRO A 103 -25.88 23.83 -4.83
N ASP A 104 -26.65 24.85 -4.48
CA ASP A 104 -26.61 26.18 -5.09
C ASP A 104 -26.32 27.16 -3.95
N THR A 105 -25.13 27.79 -3.95
CA THR A 105 -24.95 29.06 -3.24
C THR A 105 -23.85 29.89 -3.90
N ASP A 106 -24.22 31.14 -4.20
CA ASP A 106 -23.35 32.23 -4.64
C ASP A 106 -22.32 32.62 -3.55
N PRO A 107 -21.17 33.23 -3.94
CA PRO A 107 -20.07 33.54 -3.03
C PRO A 107 -20.28 34.89 -2.32
N ASP A 108 -20.59 34.85 -1.03
CA ASP A 108 -20.39 36.00 -0.13
C ASP A 108 -19.04 35.84 0.59
N GLU A 109 -18.24 36.92 0.58
CA GLU A 109 -16.86 37.02 1.07
C GLU A 109 -16.76 37.09 2.61
N ASP A 110 -17.50 36.25 3.33
CA ASP A 110 -17.20 35.92 4.72
C ASP A 110 -16.44 34.59 4.68
N ALA A 111 -15.15 34.58 5.07
CA ALA A 111 -14.33 33.36 5.08
C ALA A 111 -15.06 32.24 5.85
N GLU A 112 -15.69 31.34 5.11
CA GLU A 112 -16.56 30.31 5.64
C GLU A 112 -15.70 29.35 6.46
N LEU A 113 -15.69 29.57 7.78
CA LEU A 113 -14.84 28.80 8.69
C LEU A 113 -15.15 27.31 8.56
N GLU A 114 -14.12 26.50 8.36
CA GLU A 114 -14.34 25.07 8.15
C GLU A 114 -14.87 24.42 9.42
N ASP A 115 -16.08 23.84 9.40
CA ASP A 115 -16.59 23.05 10.53
C ASP A 115 -15.84 21.72 10.61
N LEU A 116 -15.03 21.54 11.65
CA LEU A 116 -14.31 20.29 11.88
C LEU A 116 -15.25 19.09 12.06
N GLY A 117 -16.54 19.31 12.32
CA GLY A 117 -17.60 18.30 12.42
C GLY A 117 -18.20 17.83 11.08
N SER A 118 -17.83 18.45 9.96
CA SER A 118 -18.35 18.15 8.61
C SER A 118 -17.81 16.83 8.02
N ASP A 119 -17.97 16.57 6.71
CA ASP A 119 -17.35 15.41 6.06
C ASP A 119 -15.82 15.62 5.96
N PRO A 120 -14.97 14.70 6.45
CA PRO A 120 -13.51 14.81 6.33
C PRO A 120 -13.00 15.05 4.91
N LYS A 121 -13.76 14.68 3.87
CA LYS A 121 -13.37 14.87 2.47
C LYS A 121 -13.48 16.32 1.99
N LEU A 122 -14.31 17.11 2.67
CA LEU A 122 -14.54 18.53 2.34
C LEU A 122 -13.59 19.46 3.09
N LEU A 123 -12.84 18.94 4.07
CA LEU A 123 -11.88 19.69 4.86
C LEU A 123 -10.56 19.89 4.11
N SER A 124 -9.91 21.03 4.35
CA SER A 124 -8.52 21.26 3.96
C SER A 124 -7.57 20.31 4.71
N GLU A 125 -6.32 20.17 4.24
CA GLU A 125 -5.32 19.33 4.92
C GLU A 125 -5.00 19.82 6.33
N VAL A 126 -5.01 21.14 6.54
CA VAL A 126 -4.82 21.76 7.86
C VAL A 126 -5.98 21.41 8.79
N ALA A 127 -7.23 21.55 8.32
CA ALA A 127 -8.41 21.19 9.09
C ALA A 127 -8.52 19.68 9.34
N LYS A 128 -8.06 18.82 8.41
CA LYS A 128 -7.98 17.37 8.62
C LYS A 128 -7.03 17.02 9.76
N GLU A 129 -5.86 17.64 9.82
CA GLU A 129 -4.91 17.42 10.91
C GLU A 129 -5.46 17.95 12.24
N ALA A 130 -6.06 19.15 12.25
CA ALA A 130 -6.75 19.71 13.41
C ALA A 130 -7.84 18.76 13.94
N ARG A 131 -8.70 18.26 13.05
CA ARG A 131 -9.73 17.26 13.34
C ARG A 131 -9.15 15.99 13.94
N LYS A 132 -8.06 15.46 13.37
CA LYS A 132 -7.40 14.24 13.85
C LYS A 132 -6.84 14.43 15.26
N VAL A 133 -6.26 15.60 15.55
CA VAL A 133 -5.79 15.97 16.89
C VAL A 133 -6.97 16.04 17.87
N LEU A 134 -8.08 16.70 17.50
CA LEU A 134 -9.29 16.80 18.32
C LEU A 134 -9.90 15.42 18.61
N GLN A 135 -10.02 14.56 17.60
CA GLN A 135 -10.50 13.18 17.76
C GLN A 135 -9.58 12.35 18.66
N SER A 136 -8.27 12.55 18.58
CA SER A 136 -7.30 11.83 19.42
C SER A 136 -7.42 12.24 20.88
N ARG A 137 -7.54 13.54 21.15
CA ARG A 137 -7.80 14.08 22.50
C ARG A 137 -9.12 13.56 23.07
N GLN A 138 -10.19 13.62 22.28
CA GLN A 138 -11.51 13.09 22.66
C GLN A 138 -11.44 11.59 23.01
N LYS A 139 -10.77 10.77 22.19
CA LYS A 139 -10.61 9.33 22.45
C LYS A 139 -9.82 9.05 23.72
N ALA A 140 -8.74 9.80 23.96
CA ALA A 140 -7.96 9.69 25.18
C ALA A 140 -8.81 10.02 26.40
N LYS A 141 -9.55 11.14 26.36
CA LYS A 141 -10.46 11.55 27.44
C LYS A 141 -11.59 10.54 27.68
N PHE A 142 -12.14 9.95 26.62
CA PHE A 142 -13.14 8.89 26.75
C PHE A 142 -12.58 7.72 27.57
N ARG A 143 -11.37 7.25 27.23
CA ARG A 143 -10.72 6.13 27.94
C ARG A 143 -10.35 6.49 29.38
N GLU A 144 -9.85 7.70 29.61
CA GLU A 144 -9.53 8.22 30.94
C GLU A 144 -10.75 8.22 31.86
N LEU A 145 -11.86 8.82 31.42
CA LEU A 145 -13.10 8.89 32.20
C LEU A 145 -13.76 7.52 32.40
N CYS A 146 -13.49 6.57 31.50
CA CYS A 146 -13.90 5.18 31.66
C CYS A 146 -12.85 4.33 32.39
N GLY A 147 -11.74 4.90 32.89
CA GLY A 147 -10.71 4.15 33.63
C GLY A 147 -10.04 3.03 32.83
N VAL A 148 -9.89 3.17 31.51
CA VAL A 148 -9.33 2.14 30.63
C VAL A 148 -7.88 2.45 30.29
N LYS A 149 -6.94 1.71 30.91
CA LYS A 149 -5.49 1.85 30.69
C LYS A 149 -4.95 0.98 29.53
N GLY A 150 -5.67 -0.09 29.15
CA GLY A 150 -5.24 -1.08 28.16
C GLY A 150 -6.11 -1.16 26.90
N LYS A 151 -5.96 -2.25 26.14
CA LYS A 151 -6.81 -2.53 24.96
C LYS A 151 -8.17 -3.13 25.35
N ALA A 152 -8.19 -3.94 26.40
CA ALA A 152 -9.39 -4.61 26.88
C ALA A 152 -10.35 -3.60 27.52
N TRP A 153 -11.62 -3.68 27.13
CA TRP A 153 -12.70 -2.95 27.77
C TRP A 153 -13.29 -3.80 28.90
N PRO A 154 -13.62 -3.19 30.05
CA PRO A 154 -14.23 -3.87 31.18
C PRO A 154 -15.65 -4.32 30.85
N ARG A 155 -16.20 -5.24 31.64
CA ARG A 155 -17.56 -5.74 31.41
C ARG A 155 -18.59 -4.65 31.73
N PRO A 156 -19.69 -4.55 30.97
CA PRO A 156 -20.82 -3.70 31.32
C PRO A 156 -21.32 -4.01 32.73
N GLY A 157 -21.68 -2.97 33.49
CA GLY A 157 -22.18 -3.10 34.86
C GLY A 157 -21.10 -3.25 35.95
N GLU A 158 -19.83 -3.42 35.60
CA GLU A 158 -18.75 -3.45 36.59
C GLU A 158 -18.47 -2.03 37.14
N VAL A 159 -18.86 -1.79 38.39
CA VAL A 159 -18.59 -0.53 39.08
C VAL A 159 -17.12 -0.46 39.45
N ARG A 160 -16.38 0.42 38.79
CA ARG A 160 -14.96 0.66 39.05
C ARG A 160 -14.75 2.05 39.63
N ARG A 161 -13.87 2.17 40.62
CA ARG A 161 -13.53 3.43 41.27
C ARG A 161 -12.08 3.80 41.02
N ASN A 162 -11.83 5.08 40.85
CA ASN A 162 -10.47 5.61 40.87
C ASN A 162 -9.96 5.59 42.31
N LEU A 163 -8.80 4.97 42.56
CA LEU A 163 -8.22 4.87 43.91
C LEU A 163 -7.77 6.23 44.47
N GLU A 164 -7.42 7.18 43.61
CA GLU A 164 -6.92 8.49 44.02
C GLU A 164 -8.06 9.47 44.34
N THR A 165 -9.09 9.52 43.49
CA THR A 165 -10.21 10.46 43.64
C THR A 165 -11.44 9.86 44.32
N ASN A 166 -11.48 8.54 44.49
CA ASN A 166 -12.65 7.76 44.94
C ASN A 166 -13.92 7.93 44.06
N GLU A 167 -13.78 8.55 42.89
CA GLU A 167 -14.87 8.73 41.93
C GLU A 167 -15.14 7.44 41.15
N VAL A 168 -16.40 7.23 40.78
CA VAL A 168 -16.82 6.08 39.96
C VAL A 168 -16.51 6.40 38.50
N TYR A 169 -15.80 5.50 37.83
CA TYR A 169 -15.56 5.61 36.39
C TYR A 169 -16.86 5.48 35.61
N LEU A 170 -16.94 6.16 34.47
CA LEU A 170 -18.02 5.99 33.53
C LEU A 170 -17.98 4.57 32.94
N ALA A 171 -19.14 3.93 32.84
CA ALA A 171 -19.28 2.57 32.31
C ALA A 171 -20.23 2.60 31.11
N PRO A 172 -19.71 2.68 29.87
CA PRO A 172 -20.56 2.51 28.70
C PRO A 172 -21.12 1.08 28.64
N ASP A 173 -22.38 0.97 28.23
CA ASP A 173 -23.01 -0.31 27.93
C ASP A 173 -22.78 -0.63 26.45
N PHE A 174 -21.78 -1.48 26.18
CA PHE A 174 -21.47 -1.91 24.82
C PHE A 174 -22.42 -2.97 24.27
N GLU A 175 -23.29 -3.56 25.09
CA GLU A 175 -24.33 -4.48 24.60
C GLU A 175 -25.48 -3.67 24.00
N ALA A 176 -25.79 -2.52 24.60
CA ALA A 176 -26.80 -1.57 24.12
C ALA A 176 -26.35 -0.72 22.91
N ASP A 177 -27.32 -0.04 22.29
CA ASP A 177 -27.05 0.94 21.23
C ASP A 177 -26.50 2.27 21.80
N VAL A 178 -25.85 3.05 20.93
CA VAL A 178 -25.30 4.37 21.25
C VAL A 178 -26.36 5.36 21.74
N THR A 179 -27.63 5.17 21.34
CA THR A 179 -28.75 6.06 21.68
C THR A 179 -29.36 5.83 23.05
N THR A 180 -28.94 4.79 23.78
CA THR A 180 -29.46 4.55 25.13
C THR A 180 -29.03 5.64 26.10
N ASP A 181 -29.89 5.97 27.07
CA ASP A 181 -29.67 7.08 28.01
C ASP A 181 -28.34 6.95 28.76
N VAL A 182 -27.96 5.73 29.13
CA VAL A 182 -26.67 5.43 29.78
C VAL A 182 -25.51 5.83 28.87
N ASN A 183 -25.50 5.35 27.62
CA ASN A 183 -24.42 5.62 26.67
C ASN A 183 -24.38 7.09 26.25
N MET A 184 -25.56 7.71 26.04
CA MET A 184 -25.66 9.13 25.75
C MET A 184 -25.15 9.97 26.92
N GLY A 185 -25.46 9.60 28.16
CA GLY A 185 -24.91 10.25 29.36
C GLY A 185 -23.38 10.20 29.40
N VAL A 186 -22.78 9.04 29.10
CA VAL A 186 -21.32 8.88 29.00
C VAL A 186 -20.76 9.76 27.88
N ILE A 187 -21.35 9.73 26.69
CA ILE A 187 -20.91 10.49 25.51
C ILE A 187 -20.95 12.00 25.75
N ILE A 188 -22.06 12.51 26.30
CA ILE A 188 -22.22 13.92 26.63
C ILE A 188 -21.19 14.33 27.68
N ARG A 189 -20.99 13.52 28.72
CA ARG A 189 -20.02 13.82 29.78
C ARG A 189 -18.59 13.84 29.27
N VAL A 190 -18.23 12.90 28.40
CA VAL A 190 -16.91 12.87 27.73
C VAL A 190 -16.72 14.10 26.85
N ALA A 191 -17.74 14.47 26.07
CA ALA A 191 -17.67 15.62 25.18
C ALA A 191 -17.52 16.94 25.97
N GLN A 192 -18.31 17.09 27.05
CA GLN A 192 -18.22 18.22 27.97
C GLN A 192 -16.81 18.34 28.57
N LYS A 193 -16.28 17.26 29.16
CA LYS A 193 -14.96 17.30 29.79
C LYS A 193 -13.83 17.56 28.80
N THR A 194 -13.93 17.02 27.58
CA THR A 194 -12.96 17.32 26.51
C THR A 194 -13.05 18.78 26.07
N TYR A 195 -14.26 19.35 26.02
CA TYR A 195 -14.48 20.75 25.71
C TYR A 195 -13.89 21.65 26.81
N GLU A 196 -14.20 21.41 28.08
CA GLU A 196 -13.66 22.13 29.24
C GLU A 196 -12.11 22.13 29.25
N ASP A 197 -11.48 21.00 28.92
CA ASP A 197 -10.02 20.90 28.84
C ASP A 197 -9.42 21.78 27.71
N LEU A 198 -10.15 21.96 26.61
CA LEU A 198 -9.70 22.66 25.39
C LEU A 198 -10.27 24.08 25.25
N GLU A 199 -11.21 24.47 26.11
CA GLU A 199 -11.83 25.79 26.10
C GLU A 199 -10.79 26.88 26.36
N PRO A 200 -9.92 26.78 27.39
CA PRO A 200 -8.81 27.70 27.57
C PRO A 200 -7.87 27.67 26.37
N TRP A 201 -7.61 28.84 25.78
CA TRP A 201 -6.78 28.97 24.59
C TRP A 201 -5.38 28.35 24.77
N ASP A 202 -4.79 28.52 25.95
CA ASP A 202 -3.45 28.03 26.25
C ASP A 202 -3.35 26.50 26.26
N ASN A 203 -4.43 25.81 26.62
CA ASN A 203 -4.49 24.35 26.65
C ASN A 203 -4.69 23.72 25.26
N ARG A 204 -5.04 24.52 24.24
CA ARG A 204 -5.25 24.02 22.89
C ARG A 204 -3.93 23.54 22.28
N PRO A 205 -3.90 22.33 21.69
CA PRO A 205 -2.80 21.93 20.81
C PRO A 205 -2.58 22.96 19.69
N ALA A 206 -1.35 23.11 19.21
CA ALA A 206 -1.01 24.06 18.15
C ALA A 206 -1.91 23.92 16.90
N ALA A 207 -2.22 22.67 16.52
CA ALA A 207 -3.12 22.37 15.41
C ALA A 207 -4.58 22.81 15.63
N LEU A 208 -4.99 23.22 16.83
CA LEU A 208 -6.35 23.71 17.15
C LEU A 208 -6.38 25.21 17.51
N LYS A 209 -5.26 25.91 17.38
CA LYS A 209 -5.13 27.36 17.64
C LYS A 209 -5.35 28.24 16.39
N SER A 210 -5.63 27.65 15.23
CA SER A 210 -6.02 28.44 14.05
C SER A 210 -7.47 28.92 14.21
N LEU A 211 -7.73 30.11 13.68
CA LEU A 211 -9.06 30.72 13.61
C LEU A 211 -9.81 30.32 12.33
N ASP A 212 -9.21 29.53 11.45
CA ASP A 212 -9.73 29.19 10.11
C ASP A 212 -10.78 28.07 10.15
N PHE A 213 -10.96 27.43 11.30
CA PHE A 213 -11.92 26.35 11.49
C PHE A 213 -12.66 26.48 12.83
N ILE A 214 -13.91 26.03 12.83
CA ILE A 214 -14.77 26.02 14.01
C ILE A 214 -14.98 24.61 14.53
N TRP A 215 -15.07 24.51 15.85
CA TRP A 215 -15.52 23.33 16.55
C TRP A 215 -16.18 23.75 17.86
N ASN A 216 -17.16 22.96 18.29
CA ASN A 216 -17.86 23.18 19.54
C ASN A 216 -18.08 21.85 20.26
N GLN A 217 -18.76 21.88 21.41
CA GLN A 217 -19.10 20.66 22.16
C GLN A 217 -19.88 19.64 21.32
N SER A 218 -20.77 20.08 20.41
CA SER A 218 -21.51 19.18 19.51
C SER A 218 -20.57 18.45 18.53
N THR A 219 -19.56 19.14 17.99
CA THR A 219 -18.50 18.51 17.17
C THR A 219 -17.81 17.39 17.95
N ILE A 220 -17.46 17.64 19.22
CA ILE A 220 -16.82 16.65 20.09
C ILE A 220 -17.79 15.49 20.42
N GLU A 221 -19.08 15.78 20.63
CA GLU A 221 -20.10 14.75 20.85
C GLU A 221 -20.24 13.82 19.65
N LYS A 222 -20.25 14.35 18.42
CA LYS A 222 -20.25 13.56 17.17
C LYS A 222 -19.02 12.63 17.11
N PHE A 223 -17.85 13.13 17.53
CA PHE A 223 -16.64 12.31 17.62
C PHE A 223 -16.74 11.25 18.71
N ALA A 224 -17.29 11.58 19.89
CA ALA A 224 -17.52 10.64 20.97
C ALA A 224 -18.47 9.50 20.57
N LYS A 225 -19.55 9.79 19.81
CA LYS A 225 -20.43 8.76 19.21
C LYS A 225 -19.66 7.83 18.25
N THR A 226 -18.78 8.39 17.42
CA THR A 226 -17.95 7.61 16.48
C THR A 226 -16.93 6.74 17.21
N SER A 227 -16.31 7.28 18.26
CA SER A 227 -15.39 6.57 19.14
C SER A 227 -16.10 5.45 19.89
N PHE A 228 -17.29 5.69 20.44
CA PHE A 228 -18.12 4.66 21.08
C PHE A 228 -18.36 3.46 20.15
N ARG A 229 -18.80 3.68 18.91
CA ARG A 229 -19.01 2.59 17.93
C ARG A 229 -17.72 1.81 17.64
N THR A 230 -16.58 2.47 17.68
CA THR A 230 -15.28 1.82 17.52
C THR A 230 -14.91 1.00 18.75
N PHE A 231 -15.16 1.52 19.95
CA PHE A 231 -14.92 0.83 21.21
C PHE A 231 -15.87 -0.35 21.42
N LYS A 232 -17.14 -0.23 21.04
CA LYS A 232 -18.11 -1.33 21.01
C LYS A 232 -17.59 -2.49 20.15
N ARG A 233 -17.11 -2.21 18.93
CA ARG A 233 -16.49 -3.25 18.06
C ARG A 233 -15.25 -3.90 18.71
N GLN A 234 -14.42 -3.11 19.39
CA GLN A 234 -13.27 -3.65 20.14
C GLN A 234 -13.72 -4.54 21.30
N TYR A 235 -14.71 -4.11 22.06
CA TYR A 235 -15.31 -4.89 23.14
C TYR A 235 -15.89 -6.21 22.62
N GLU A 236 -16.66 -6.16 21.54
CA GLU A 236 -17.23 -7.34 20.90
C GLU A 236 -16.15 -8.32 20.42
N ALA A 237 -15.04 -7.83 19.87
CA ALA A 237 -13.89 -8.66 19.52
C ALA A 237 -13.21 -9.27 20.76
N ASN A 238 -13.12 -8.55 21.88
CA ASN A 238 -12.55 -9.10 23.11
C ASN A 238 -13.40 -10.20 23.74
N VAL A 239 -14.73 -10.15 23.56
CA VAL A 239 -15.67 -11.12 24.15
C VAL A 239 -15.97 -12.28 23.21
N ASN A 240 -15.91 -12.08 21.89
CA ASN A 240 -16.27 -13.08 20.89
C ASN A 240 -15.09 -13.38 19.95
N VAL A 241 -14.57 -14.61 20.04
CA VAL A 241 -13.43 -15.10 19.25
C VAL A 241 -13.67 -14.97 17.74
N ALA A 242 -14.85 -15.34 17.23
CA ALA A 242 -15.16 -15.23 15.80
C ALA A 242 -15.17 -13.76 15.32
N LYS A 243 -15.58 -12.82 16.17
CA LYS A 243 -15.48 -11.38 15.85
C LYS A 243 -14.03 -10.88 15.92
N ALA A 244 -13.21 -11.41 16.82
CA ALA A 244 -11.77 -11.11 16.88
C ALA A 244 -11.06 -11.54 15.58
N GLU A 245 -11.29 -12.77 15.15
CA GLU A 245 -10.74 -13.31 13.90
C GLU A 245 -11.19 -12.49 12.69
N ALA A 246 -12.50 -12.16 12.61
CA ALA A 246 -13.03 -11.33 11.54
C ALA A 246 -12.39 -9.92 11.51
N GLU A 247 -12.13 -9.34 12.68
CA GLU A 247 -11.45 -8.05 12.81
C GLU A 247 -9.98 -8.13 12.38
N GLN A 248 -9.23 -9.16 12.81
CA GLN A 248 -7.85 -9.40 12.39
C GLN A 248 -7.76 -9.54 10.86
N ILE A 249 -8.64 -10.34 10.26
CA ILE A 249 -8.71 -10.52 8.79
C ILE A 249 -9.02 -9.19 8.10
N ARG A 250 -9.92 -8.37 8.65
CA ARG A 250 -10.26 -7.05 8.10
C ARG A 250 -9.06 -6.09 8.16
N GLN A 251 -8.37 -6.05 9.28
CA GLN A 251 -7.17 -5.22 9.45
C GLN A 251 -6.07 -5.65 8.49
N ARG A 252 -5.83 -6.96 8.37
CA ARG A 252 -4.90 -7.55 7.40
C ARG A 252 -5.23 -7.13 5.98
N THR A 253 -6.47 -7.36 5.56
CA THR A 253 -6.96 -7.00 4.21
C THR A 253 -6.80 -5.50 3.94
N THR A 254 -7.04 -4.65 4.94
CA THR A 254 -6.89 -3.19 4.81
C THR A 254 -5.41 -2.79 4.65
N ARG A 255 -4.51 -3.40 5.43
CA ARG A 255 -3.06 -3.17 5.31
C ARG A 255 -2.55 -3.60 3.94
N TRP A 256 -2.93 -4.79 3.47
CA TRP A 256 -2.58 -5.28 2.14
C TRP A 256 -3.05 -4.32 1.05
N LEU A 257 -4.32 -3.89 1.08
CA LEU A 257 -4.85 -2.95 0.10
C LEU A 257 -4.06 -1.64 0.08
N GLN A 258 -3.69 -1.09 1.24
CA GLN A 258 -2.89 0.13 1.29
C GLN A 258 -1.50 -0.09 0.70
N ARG A 259 -0.81 -1.19 1.07
CA ARG A 259 0.50 -1.53 0.51
C ARG A 259 0.45 -1.69 -1.01
N ARG A 260 -0.60 -2.31 -1.55
CA ARG A 260 -0.81 -2.42 -3.01
C ARG A 260 -0.97 -1.05 -3.68
N LYS A 261 -1.70 -0.12 -3.05
CA LYS A 261 -1.82 1.27 -3.55
C LYS A 261 -0.47 1.99 -3.53
N ASP A 262 0.21 1.96 -2.40
CA ASP A 262 1.52 2.59 -2.25
C ASP A 262 2.51 2.00 -3.27
N LYS A 263 2.42 0.69 -3.54
CA LYS A 263 3.24 0.03 -4.57
C LYS A 263 2.91 0.51 -5.97
N CYS A 264 1.63 0.63 -6.35
CA CYS A 264 1.24 1.20 -7.64
C CYS A 264 1.80 2.63 -7.81
N GLU A 265 1.63 3.48 -6.81
CA GLU A 265 2.13 4.86 -6.84
C GLU A 265 3.66 4.90 -7.02
N ARG A 266 4.39 4.00 -6.36
CA ARG A 266 5.84 3.87 -6.56
C ARG A 266 6.20 3.41 -7.97
N LEU A 267 5.56 2.37 -8.49
CA LEU A 267 5.87 1.82 -9.82
C LEU A 267 5.57 2.84 -10.93
N LEU A 268 4.54 3.68 -10.77
CA LEU A 268 4.22 4.74 -11.72
C LEU A 268 5.38 5.73 -11.92
N LEU A 269 6.25 5.92 -10.93
CA LEU A 269 7.42 6.79 -11.06
C LEU A 269 8.48 6.23 -12.02
N GLY A 270 8.56 4.90 -12.18
CA GLY A 270 9.52 4.24 -13.07
C GLY A 270 9.06 4.16 -14.53
N VAL A 271 7.76 4.41 -14.80
CA VAL A 271 7.14 4.30 -16.13
C VAL A 271 7.88 5.11 -17.21
N PRO A 272 8.25 6.39 -17.00
CA PRO A 272 8.89 7.17 -18.06
C PRO A 272 10.21 6.56 -18.54
N THR A 273 11.03 6.03 -17.62
CA THR A 273 12.30 5.39 -17.97
C THR A 273 12.09 4.01 -18.56
N PHE A 274 11.08 3.26 -18.10
CA PHE A 274 10.72 2.00 -18.75
C PHE A 274 10.29 2.23 -20.20
N PHE A 275 9.43 3.22 -20.44
CA PHE A 275 8.98 3.61 -21.78
C PHE A 275 10.16 4.01 -22.66
N GLN A 276 11.11 4.80 -22.13
CA GLN A 276 12.31 5.17 -22.87
C GLN A 276 13.19 3.97 -23.27
N ARG A 277 13.23 2.92 -22.44
CA ARG A 277 14.06 1.72 -22.71
C ARG A 277 13.43 0.77 -23.71
N HIS A 278 12.11 0.60 -23.65
CA HIS A 278 11.41 -0.46 -24.36
C HIS A 278 10.44 0.04 -25.43
N ASP A 279 10.17 1.34 -25.50
CA ASP A 279 9.12 1.95 -26.34
C ASP A 279 7.71 1.35 -26.07
N LEU A 280 7.51 0.89 -24.84
CA LEU A 280 6.27 0.24 -24.39
C LEU A 280 5.77 0.91 -23.11
N ASP A 281 4.47 1.22 -23.05
CA ASP A 281 3.84 1.85 -21.87
C ASP A 281 3.27 0.78 -20.91
N PRO A 282 3.88 0.55 -19.73
CA PRO A 282 3.38 -0.41 -18.76
C PRO A 282 2.28 0.18 -17.85
N THR A 283 1.92 1.46 -17.98
CA THR A 283 0.87 2.10 -17.18
C THR A 283 -0.43 1.30 -17.11
N PRO A 284 -0.92 0.69 -18.21
CA PRO A 284 -2.13 -0.10 -18.17
C PRO A 284 -2.06 -1.30 -17.21
N PHE A 285 -0.88 -1.76 -16.78
CA PHE A 285 -0.73 -2.90 -15.87
C PHE A 285 -0.66 -2.52 -14.39
N ILE A 286 -0.44 -1.24 -14.09
CA ILE A 286 -0.18 -0.78 -12.73
C ILE A 286 -1.51 -0.55 -12.01
N VAL A 287 -2.12 -1.65 -11.55
CA VAL A 287 -3.40 -1.63 -10.81
C VAL A 287 -3.25 -2.30 -9.46
N GLN A 288 -3.85 -1.71 -8.42
CA GLN A 288 -3.80 -2.23 -7.05
C GLN A 288 -4.23 -3.70 -6.95
N GLU A 289 -5.18 -4.16 -7.76
CA GLU A 289 -5.67 -5.54 -7.73
C GLU A 289 -4.64 -6.52 -8.32
N HIS A 290 -3.78 -6.05 -9.23
CA HIS A 290 -2.77 -6.87 -9.88
C HIS A 290 -1.45 -6.91 -9.11
N MET A 291 -1.27 -6.08 -8.09
CA MET A 291 -0.08 -6.08 -7.23
C MET A 291 -0.06 -7.29 -6.30
N SER A 292 1.15 -7.80 -6.03
CA SER A 292 1.36 -8.84 -5.01
C SER A 292 1.07 -8.30 -3.61
N ASP A 293 0.56 -9.18 -2.73
CA ASP A 293 0.43 -8.87 -1.31
C ASP A 293 1.81 -8.83 -0.64
N GLU A 294 1.91 -8.05 0.43
CA GLU A 294 3.11 -7.86 1.21
C GLU A 294 2.73 -7.99 2.68
N ALA A 295 3.31 -8.93 3.41
CA ALA A 295 3.07 -9.21 4.82
C ALA A 295 4.24 -8.70 5.68
N SER A 296 3.94 -8.20 6.88
CA SER A 296 4.98 -7.72 7.83
C SER A 296 5.07 -8.59 9.08
N GLY A 297 4.64 -9.85 8.99
CA GLY A 297 4.63 -10.78 10.11
C GLY A 297 3.96 -12.11 9.77
N PRO A 298 3.92 -13.04 10.73
CA PRO A 298 3.13 -14.25 10.65
C PRO A 298 1.65 -13.85 10.81
N GLU A 299 1.00 -13.57 9.69
CA GLU A 299 -0.33 -12.97 9.68
C GLU A 299 -1.48 -13.95 9.98
N ASP A 300 -1.16 -15.23 10.19
CA ASP A 300 -2.12 -16.33 10.45
C ASP A 300 -1.95 -16.93 11.86
N ASP A 301 -1.20 -16.26 12.76
CA ASP A 301 -0.93 -16.69 14.15
C ASP A 301 -0.33 -18.12 14.28
N THR A 302 0.11 -18.73 13.18
CA THR A 302 0.72 -20.07 13.13
C THR A 302 2.16 -20.10 13.60
N GLU A 303 2.82 -18.95 13.63
CA GLU A 303 4.24 -18.78 13.93
C GLU A 303 4.40 -17.56 14.83
N GLU A 304 5.31 -17.64 15.81
CA GLU A 304 5.64 -16.49 16.64
C GLU A 304 6.38 -15.43 15.82
N HIS A 305 6.12 -14.15 16.09
CA HIS A 305 6.73 -13.06 15.32
C HIS A 305 8.26 -13.05 15.37
N ALA A 306 8.87 -13.50 16.48
CA ALA A 306 10.32 -13.67 16.59
C ALA A 306 10.84 -14.76 15.63
N ALA A 307 10.23 -15.94 15.64
CA ALA A 307 10.56 -17.03 14.73
C ALA A 307 10.38 -16.63 13.26
N TRP A 308 9.29 -15.92 12.93
CA TRP A 308 9.07 -15.38 11.59
C TRP A 308 10.19 -14.44 11.16
N LYS A 309 10.68 -13.57 12.05
CA LYS A 309 11.79 -12.66 11.75
C LYS A 309 13.10 -13.40 11.50
N LEU A 310 13.42 -14.41 12.31
CA LEU A 310 14.62 -15.24 12.11
C LEU A 310 14.56 -15.91 10.73
N ARG A 311 13.41 -16.49 10.38
CA ARG A 311 13.20 -17.10 9.07
C ARG A 311 13.34 -16.08 7.93
N MET A 312 12.80 -14.87 8.07
CA MET A 312 12.97 -13.80 7.08
C MET A 312 14.43 -13.32 6.97
N ALA A 313 15.19 -13.31 8.07
CA ALA A 313 16.61 -12.98 8.08
C ALA A 313 17.44 -14.07 7.37
N ALA A 314 17.10 -15.34 7.57
CA ALA A 314 17.73 -16.46 6.87
C ALA A 314 17.56 -16.37 5.34
N TYR A 315 16.36 -16.03 4.84
CA TYR A 315 16.16 -15.73 3.41
C TYR A 315 16.98 -14.53 2.89
N LYS A 316 17.59 -13.75 3.77
CA LYS A 316 18.52 -12.66 3.43
C LYS A 316 19.98 -13.02 3.66
N GLY A 317 20.30 -14.29 3.88
CA GLY A 317 21.66 -14.77 4.15
C GLY A 317 22.21 -14.25 5.47
N MET A 318 21.34 -13.95 6.43
CA MET A 318 21.71 -13.56 7.79
C MET A 318 21.63 -14.76 8.74
N ASP A 319 22.11 -15.92 8.29
CA ASP A 319 21.97 -17.20 8.98
C ASP A 319 22.82 -17.28 10.26
N ASP A 320 23.92 -16.52 10.31
CA ASP A 320 24.87 -16.49 11.44
C ASP A 320 24.46 -15.54 12.58
N VAL A 321 23.32 -14.87 12.43
CA VAL A 321 22.82 -13.93 13.43
C VAL A 321 21.85 -14.70 14.32
N ASP A 322 22.33 -15.15 15.48
CA ASP A 322 21.49 -15.66 16.58
C ASP A 322 20.37 -14.65 16.93
N GLU A 323 19.41 -15.03 17.78
CA GLU A 323 18.34 -14.19 18.38
C GLU A 323 18.88 -12.93 19.09
N SER A 324 19.50 -12.06 18.32
CA SER A 324 20.14 -10.84 18.75
C SER A 324 19.12 -9.73 18.71
N ASP A 325 19.31 -8.75 19.59
CA ASP A 325 18.58 -7.49 19.57
C ASP A 325 18.61 -6.81 18.19
N ASP A 326 19.57 -7.16 17.33
CA ASP A 326 19.72 -6.59 16.00
C ASP A 326 18.64 -7.10 15.02
N ILE A 327 18.33 -8.41 14.98
CA ILE A 327 17.20 -8.92 14.17
C ILE A 327 15.88 -8.34 14.68
N ALA A 328 15.73 -8.20 16.00
CA ALA A 328 14.54 -7.60 16.60
C ALA A 328 14.30 -6.15 16.12
N ARG A 329 15.37 -5.40 15.81
CA ARG A 329 15.30 -4.02 15.28
C ARG A 329 15.04 -3.95 13.78
N LEU A 330 15.37 -5.01 13.03
CA LEU A 330 15.09 -5.08 11.59
C LEU A 330 13.59 -5.15 11.32
N THR A 331 13.17 -4.57 10.20
CA THR A 331 11.80 -4.69 9.69
C THR A 331 11.85 -5.50 8.41
N PHE A 332 11.04 -6.55 8.33
CA PHE A 332 10.93 -7.36 7.12
C PHE A 332 9.56 -7.17 6.48
N THR A 333 9.53 -7.31 5.16
CA THR A 333 8.30 -7.43 4.39
C THR A 333 8.40 -8.65 3.49
N GLU A 334 7.60 -9.66 3.78
CA GLU A 334 7.47 -10.88 2.99
C GLU A 334 6.52 -10.63 1.81
N VAL A 335 6.97 -10.90 0.59
CA VAL A 335 6.15 -10.79 -0.62
C VAL A 335 5.39 -12.09 -0.82
N ILE A 336 4.06 -12.02 -0.91
CA ILE A 336 3.20 -13.16 -1.16
C ILE A 336 2.99 -13.29 -2.67
N TRP A 337 3.46 -14.39 -3.24
CA TRP A 337 3.38 -14.63 -4.67
C TRP A 337 1.94 -14.93 -5.13
N PRO A 338 1.38 -14.18 -6.09
CA PRO A 338 0.07 -14.50 -6.65
C PRO A 338 0.19 -15.66 -7.65
N GLU A 339 -0.38 -16.82 -7.31
CA GLU A 339 -0.28 -18.03 -8.15
C GLU A 339 -1.00 -17.89 -9.50
N TRP A 340 -2.03 -17.05 -9.55
CA TRP A 340 -2.74 -16.76 -10.79
C TRP A 340 -1.90 -15.98 -11.79
N ARG A 341 -0.82 -15.35 -11.35
CA ARG A 341 0.02 -14.53 -12.20
C ARG A 341 1.07 -15.43 -12.81
N SER A 342 1.13 -15.43 -14.13
CA SER A 342 2.05 -16.27 -14.87
C SER A 342 3.51 -15.99 -14.47
N ALA A 343 4.23 -17.05 -14.08
CA ALA A 343 5.64 -17.00 -13.70
C ALA A 343 6.55 -16.88 -14.93
N GLU A 344 6.14 -17.48 -16.05
CA GLU A 344 6.86 -17.50 -17.31
C GLU A 344 6.74 -16.18 -18.08
N PHE A 345 5.75 -15.33 -17.75
CA PHE A 345 5.39 -14.18 -18.58
C PHE A 345 5.76 -12.81 -18.00
N GLN A 346 5.80 -11.85 -18.92
CA GLN A 346 6.29 -10.47 -18.80
C GLN A 346 5.75 -9.67 -17.60
N LEU A 347 4.57 -9.97 -17.06
CA LEU A 347 3.93 -9.06 -16.07
C LEU A 347 4.72 -8.94 -14.76
N SER A 348 5.20 -10.07 -14.20
CA SER A 348 6.06 -10.03 -13.01
C SER A 348 7.38 -9.34 -13.32
N ASN A 349 7.99 -9.64 -14.47
CA ASN A 349 9.24 -9.04 -14.91
C ASN A 349 9.13 -7.53 -15.10
N ILE A 350 8.03 -7.04 -15.69
CA ILE A 350 7.70 -5.62 -15.82
C ILE A 350 7.64 -4.97 -14.44
N PHE A 351 6.96 -5.58 -13.47
CA PHE A 351 6.91 -5.03 -12.10
C PHE A 351 8.26 -5.06 -11.40
N HIS A 352 9.08 -6.10 -11.60
CA HIS A 352 10.44 -6.16 -11.06
C HIS A 352 11.35 -5.10 -11.68
N GLU A 353 11.30 -4.92 -12.99
CA GLU A 353 12.09 -3.90 -13.68
C GLU A 353 11.66 -2.49 -13.26
N LEU A 354 10.36 -2.22 -13.18
CA LEU A 354 9.85 -0.94 -12.69
C LEU A 354 10.29 -0.66 -11.25
N ASP A 355 10.29 -1.67 -10.37
CA ASP A 355 10.79 -1.54 -8.99
C ASP A 355 12.30 -1.23 -8.98
N THR A 356 13.09 -1.88 -9.82
CA THR A 356 14.53 -1.62 -9.99
C THR A 356 14.79 -0.21 -10.51
N ILE A 357 14.10 0.22 -11.57
CA ILE A 357 14.17 1.58 -12.12
C ILE A 357 13.85 2.60 -11.02
N GLN A 358 12.74 2.39 -10.31
CA GLN A 358 12.31 3.25 -9.22
C GLN A 358 13.37 3.31 -8.11
N TRP A 359 13.97 2.19 -7.74
CA TRP A 359 15.02 2.13 -6.74
C TRP A 359 16.27 2.88 -7.19
N ASP A 360 16.70 2.71 -8.44
CA ASP A 360 17.89 3.33 -9.00
C ASP A 360 17.78 4.85 -9.10
N MET A 361 16.57 5.36 -9.36
CA MET A 361 16.28 6.80 -9.35
C MET A 361 16.45 7.46 -7.97
N ARG A 362 16.38 6.68 -6.88
CA ARG A 362 16.47 7.25 -5.52
C ARG A 362 17.91 7.60 -5.17
N ASN A 363 18.08 8.77 -4.54
CA ASN A 363 19.38 9.15 -4.00
C ASN A 363 19.73 8.36 -2.72
N ALA A 364 21.00 8.42 -2.30
CA ALA A 364 21.47 7.68 -1.12
C ALA A 364 20.70 8.02 0.17
N LYS A 365 20.27 9.28 0.33
CA LYS A 365 19.50 9.74 1.50
C LYS A 365 18.09 9.13 1.52
N GLU A 366 17.46 9.00 0.36
CA GLU A 366 16.16 8.35 0.20
C GLU A 366 16.26 6.85 0.40
N LYS A 367 17.27 6.20 -0.19
CA LYS A 367 17.56 4.78 0.01
C LYS A 367 17.78 4.46 1.49
N ALA A 368 18.52 5.29 2.21
CA ALA A 368 18.75 5.13 3.66
C ALA A 368 17.49 5.24 4.53
N ARG A 369 16.38 5.82 4.02
CA ARG A 369 15.09 5.84 4.73
C ARG A 369 14.37 4.50 4.71
N PHE A 370 14.69 3.63 3.75
CA PHE A 370 14.13 2.29 3.68
C PHE A 370 14.86 1.36 4.64
N LYS A 371 14.29 1.26 5.86
CA LYS A 371 14.77 0.33 6.89
C LYS A 371 14.16 -1.08 6.76
N THR A 372 13.33 -1.29 5.74
CA THR A 372 12.57 -2.52 5.57
C THR A 372 13.23 -3.41 4.52
N LEU A 373 13.60 -4.62 4.92
CA LEU A 373 14.14 -5.66 4.05
C LEU A 373 13.01 -6.44 3.40
N ARG A 374 12.97 -6.45 2.07
CA ARG A 374 11.92 -7.11 1.28
C ARG A 374 12.35 -8.53 0.92
N VAL A 375 11.61 -9.55 1.39
CA VAL A 375 11.86 -10.98 1.15
C VAL A 375 10.93 -11.47 0.04
N THR A 376 11.46 -12.09 -1.01
CA THR A 376 10.70 -12.46 -2.24
C THR A 376 10.66 -13.96 -2.49
N ASP A 377 11.51 -14.70 -1.79
CA ASP A 377 11.89 -16.09 -2.00
C ASP A 377 11.44 -16.99 -0.84
N SER A 378 10.49 -16.51 -0.01
CA SER A 378 9.96 -17.29 1.12
C SER A 378 9.09 -18.48 0.71
N GLY A 379 8.76 -18.60 -0.58
CA GLY A 379 7.82 -19.60 -1.10
C GLY A 379 6.36 -19.34 -0.75
N ARG A 380 6.04 -18.28 0.01
CA ARG A 380 4.66 -17.97 0.38
C ARG A 380 3.86 -17.51 -0.83
N SER A 381 2.77 -18.21 -1.14
CA SER A 381 1.92 -17.93 -2.29
C SER A 381 0.45 -17.68 -1.91
N SER A 382 -0.34 -17.19 -2.86
CA SER A 382 -1.77 -16.95 -2.73
C SER A 382 -2.50 -17.38 -4.00
N ALA A 383 -3.38 -18.36 -3.84
CA ALA A 383 -4.32 -18.81 -4.87
C ALA A 383 -5.50 -17.84 -5.09
N ARG A 384 -5.53 -16.67 -4.44
CA ARG A 384 -6.69 -15.77 -4.53
C ARG A 384 -6.64 -14.95 -5.83
N PRO A 385 -7.63 -15.06 -6.73
CA PRO A 385 -7.66 -14.22 -7.93
C PRO A 385 -7.97 -12.74 -7.61
N PRO A 386 -7.46 -11.80 -8.42
CA PRO A 386 -7.78 -10.39 -8.32
C PRO A 386 -9.26 -10.11 -8.65
N LEU A 387 -9.79 -9.02 -8.11
CA LEU A 387 -11.15 -8.57 -8.44
C LEU A 387 -11.26 -8.04 -9.88
N ALA A 388 -10.24 -7.34 -10.33
CA ALA A 388 -10.14 -6.83 -11.69
C ALA A 388 -9.42 -7.86 -12.57
N ALA A 389 -10.03 -8.22 -13.70
CA ALA A 389 -9.43 -9.16 -14.65
C ALA A 389 -8.04 -8.66 -15.10
N PRO A 390 -7.00 -9.50 -14.97
CA PRO A 390 -5.69 -9.22 -15.57
C PRO A 390 -5.77 -9.29 -17.10
N TYR A 391 -4.71 -8.84 -17.76
CA TYR A 391 -4.52 -9.08 -19.20
C TYR A 391 -4.13 -10.53 -19.44
N ASP A 392 -4.43 -11.05 -20.62
CA ASP A 392 -4.34 -12.48 -20.93
C ASP A 392 -2.91 -13.02 -20.76
N PHE A 393 -1.89 -12.26 -21.15
CA PHE A 393 -0.48 -12.62 -20.95
C PHE A 393 -0.05 -12.64 -19.48
N GLY A 394 -0.79 -11.96 -18.61
CA GLY A 394 -0.53 -11.93 -17.17
C GLY A 394 -1.15 -13.11 -16.42
N ILE A 395 -1.97 -13.92 -17.08
CA ILE A 395 -2.70 -15.05 -16.48
C ILE A 395 -1.87 -16.33 -16.60
N ASP A 396 -1.67 -17.01 -15.48
CA ASP A 396 -1.18 -18.38 -15.47
C ASP A 396 -2.29 -19.33 -15.94
N LYS A 397 -2.08 -19.94 -17.11
CA LYS A 397 -3.08 -20.81 -17.76
C LYS A 397 -3.35 -22.07 -16.93
N VAL A 398 -2.31 -22.68 -16.38
CA VAL A 398 -2.41 -23.92 -15.58
C VAL A 398 -3.21 -23.65 -14.31
N TRP A 399 -2.93 -22.55 -13.63
CA TRP A 399 -3.68 -22.09 -12.47
C TRP A 399 -5.14 -21.84 -12.83
N PHE A 400 -5.42 -21.15 -13.94
CA PHE A 400 -6.80 -20.85 -14.35
C PHE A 400 -7.60 -22.11 -14.64
N GLU A 401 -7.02 -23.08 -15.36
CA GLU A 401 -7.67 -24.36 -15.66
C GLU A 401 -7.94 -25.18 -14.40
N THR A 402 -7.00 -25.17 -13.46
CA THR A 402 -7.06 -25.96 -12.22
C THR A 402 -7.99 -25.32 -11.18
N HIS A 403 -7.91 -24.01 -10.98
CA HIS A 403 -8.55 -23.30 -9.87
C HIS A 403 -9.68 -22.38 -10.28
N GLY A 404 -9.69 -21.90 -11.53
CA GLY A 404 -10.63 -20.89 -12.01
C GLY A 404 -12.08 -21.37 -12.01
N LYS A 405 -12.30 -22.66 -12.28
CA LYS A 405 -13.64 -23.29 -12.30
C LYS A 405 -14.17 -23.67 -10.92
N SER A 406 -13.40 -23.51 -9.85
CA SER A 406 -13.86 -23.83 -8.50
C SER A 406 -15.02 -22.90 -8.09
N ALA A 407 -15.96 -23.42 -7.28
CA ALA A 407 -17.16 -22.67 -6.88
C ALA A 407 -16.87 -21.31 -6.21
N GLY A 408 -15.71 -21.16 -5.57
CA GLY A 408 -15.26 -19.91 -4.97
C GLY A 408 -14.66 -18.90 -5.96
N ASN A 409 -14.06 -19.37 -7.06
CA ASN A 409 -13.34 -18.54 -8.02
C ASN A 409 -14.11 -18.27 -9.32
N ALA A 410 -15.06 -19.14 -9.70
CA ALA A 410 -15.75 -19.07 -10.99
C ALA A 410 -16.35 -17.68 -11.28
N VAL A 411 -16.98 -17.06 -10.28
CA VAL A 411 -17.55 -15.70 -10.43
C VAL A 411 -16.48 -14.61 -10.46
N LEU A 412 -15.32 -14.85 -9.83
CA LEU A 412 -14.21 -13.89 -9.82
C LEU A 412 -13.44 -13.88 -11.14
N VAL A 413 -13.41 -15.01 -11.85
CA VAL A 413 -12.64 -15.18 -13.09
C VAL A 413 -13.49 -15.22 -14.36
N GLU A 414 -14.81 -15.01 -14.25
CA GLU A 414 -15.78 -15.05 -15.36
C GLU A 414 -15.39 -14.16 -16.56
N ASP A 415 -14.77 -13.01 -16.29
CA ASP A 415 -14.36 -12.01 -17.29
C ASP A 415 -12.87 -12.12 -17.69
N TRP A 416 -12.15 -13.15 -17.24
CA TRP A 416 -10.76 -13.38 -17.66
C TRP A 416 -10.71 -13.86 -19.10
N PHE A 417 -9.63 -13.54 -19.82
CA PHE A 417 -9.47 -13.81 -21.26
C PHE A 417 -10.46 -13.09 -22.19
N THR A 418 -11.25 -12.14 -21.68
CA THR A 418 -12.24 -11.41 -22.50
C THR A 418 -11.71 -10.10 -23.09
N TYR A 419 -10.53 -9.64 -22.64
CA TYR A 419 -10.09 -8.28 -22.91
C TYR A 419 -8.82 -8.17 -23.77
N GLY A 420 -8.14 -9.29 -24.07
CA GLY A 420 -6.91 -9.29 -24.86
C GLY A 420 -5.72 -8.62 -24.16
N ASN A 421 -4.58 -8.62 -24.86
CA ASN A 421 -3.35 -7.94 -24.46
C ASN A 421 -3.27 -6.53 -25.07
N PRO A 422 -2.62 -5.55 -24.40
CA PRO A 422 -2.34 -4.27 -25.04
C PRO A 422 -1.33 -4.44 -26.16
N PRO A 423 -1.30 -3.52 -27.13
CA PRO A 423 -0.31 -3.53 -28.20
C PRO A 423 1.12 -3.62 -27.65
N GLY A 424 1.95 -4.46 -28.26
CA GLY A 424 3.36 -4.65 -27.88
C GLY A 424 3.60 -5.56 -26.67
N PHE A 425 2.55 -6.03 -25.99
CA PHE A 425 2.69 -6.96 -24.86
C PHE A 425 2.07 -8.32 -25.16
N GLY A 426 2.71 -9.38 -24.65
CA GLY A 426 2.19 -10.75 -24.81
C GLY A 426 2.21 -11.29 -26.25
N VAL A 427 2.96 -10.67 -27.15
CA VAL A 427 3.28 -11.26 -28.47
C VAL A 427 4.32 -12.34 -28.22
N VAL A 428 3.95 -13.59 -28.48
CA VAL A 428 4.92 -14.68 -28.60
C VAL A 428 5.49 -14.52 -30.01
N ASP A 429 6.80 -14.39 -30.15
CA ASP A 429 7.51 -14.12 -31.43
C ASP A 429 7.38 -15.23 -32.51
N GLY A 430 6.30 -16.03 -32.47
CA GLY A 430 6.04 -17.16 -33.38
C GLY A 430 4.77 -17.05 -34.22
N ASP A 431 3.94 -16.00 -34.08
CA ASP A 431 2.70 -15.84 -34.87
C ASP A 431 2.78 -14.65 -35.85
N CYS A 432 3.97 -14.42 -36.39
CA CYS A 432 4.17 -13.59 -37.57
C CYS A 432 3.76 -14.43 -38.78
N GLY A 433 2.50 -14.35 -39.19
CA GLY A 433 1.90 -15.10 -40.30
C GLY A 433 2.84 -15.23 -41.52
N GLY A 434 3.49 -16.39 -41.60
CA GLY A 434 4.15 -16.87 -42.80
C GLY A 434 3.14 -17.61 -43.66
N GLU A 435 2.33 -16.88 -44.43
CA GLU A 435 1.79 -17.43 -45.66
C GLU A 435 2.94 -17.57 -46.68
N SER A 436 3.62 -18.71 -46.63
CA SER A 436 4.31 -19.26 -47.79
C SER A 436 4.50 -20.74 -47.53
N GLY A 437 3.73 -21.55 -48.25
CA GLY A 437 3.86 -22.99 -48.19
C GLY A 437 5.21 -23.45 -48.70
N ASP A 438 5.82 -24.39 -48.00
CA ASP A 438 6.52 -25.49 -48.65
C ASP A 438 6.71 -26.64 -47.66
N GLU A 439 6.84 -27.83 -48.21
CA GLU A 439 6.68 -29.14 -47.61
C GLU A 439 7.69 -29.47 -46.50
N GLY A 440 7.17 -30.14 -45.46
CA GLY A 440 7.80 -31.30 -44.83
C GLY A 440 9.18 -31.14 -44.22
N GLN A 441 9.25 -31.08 -42.88
CA GLN A 441 10.14 -31.97 -42.14
C GLN A 441 9.68 -32.12 -40.69
N ARG A 442 9.39 -33.38 -40.38
CA ARG A 442 8.96 -33.93 -39.11
C ARG A 442 10.21 -34.07 -38.23
N TYR A 443 10.40 -33.20 -37.25
CA TYR A 443 11.44 -33.41 -36.25
C TYR A 443 10.94 -34.41 -35.20
N GLU A 444 11.59 -35.56 -35.22
CA GLU A 444 11.44 -36.63 -34.23
C GLU A 444 11.84 -36.13 -32.83
N GLN A 445 10.98 -36.46 -31.88
CA GLN A 445 11.23 -36.35 -30.46
C GLN A 445 12.40 -37.25 -30.10
N ASN A 446 13.46 -36.67 -29.56
CA ASN A 446 14.54 -37.45 -28.97
C ASN A 446 14.28 -37.55 -27.46
N GLU A 447 13.53 -38.59 -27.10
CA GLU A 447 13.52 -39.13 -25.75
C GLU A 447 14.93 -39.67 -25.46
N ASN A 448 15.60 -39.12 -24.45
CA ASN A 448 16.81 -39.72 -23.91
C ASN A 448 16.86 -39.53 -22.40
N CYS A 449 16.09 -40.36 -21.70
CA CYS A 449 16.46 -40.85 -20.37
C CYS A 449 17.22 -42.17 -20.59
N PRO A 450 18.34 -42.36 -19.86
CA PRO A 450 18.41 -43.60 -19.11
C PRO A 450 18.96 -43.41 -17.69
N ASP A 451 18.19 -43.99 -16.76
CA ASP A 451 18.58 -44.87 -15.65
C ASP A 451 19.94 -44.71 -14.97
N GLY A 452 19.87 -44.51 -13.66
CA GLY A 452 20.98 -44.69 -12.73
C GLY A 452 20.46 -45.10 -11.35
N LEU A 453 19.94 -46.33 -11.26
CA LEU A 453 19.82 -47.06 -10.00
C LEU A 453 21.22 -47.33 -9.44
N GLY A 454 21.40 -47.05 -8.15
CA GLY A 454 22.57 -47.43 -7.38
C GLY A 454 22.14 -47.71 -5.95
N ASP A 455 21.56 -48.90 -5.76
CA ASP A 455 21.64 -49.61 -4.49
C ASP A 455 23.11 -49.99 -4.26
N ASP A 456 23.63 -49.74 -3.06
CA ASP A 456 24.64 -50.62 -2.46
C ASP A 456 24.53 -50.53 -0.93
N GLU A 457 24.20 -51.69 -0.36
CA GLU A 457 24.30 -52.02 1.05
C GLU A 457 25.77 -52.06 1.51
N GLN A 458 26.04 -51.50 2.69
CA GLN A 458 26.79 -52.17 3.76
C GLN A 458 26.58 -51.49 5.11
#